data_AF-A0A3A4W8T7-F1
#
_entry.id   AF-A0A3A4W8T7-F1
#
_cell.length_a   1.000
_cell.length_b   1.000
_cell.length_c   1.000
_cell.angle_alpha   90.00
_cell.angle_beta   90.00
_cell.angle_gamma   90.00
#
_symmetry.space_group_name_H-M   'P 1'
#
loop_
_entity.id
_entity.type
_entity.pdbx_description
1 polymer ?
#
loop_
_entity_poly.entity_id
_entity_poly.type
_entity_poly.pdbx_seq_one_letter_code
_entity_poly.pdbx_strand_id
1 'polypeptide(L)'
;MFEAIKYFSVFAFNAADKMEETAHEFADKRRERMEEFRKEQKEMADKMRAKFDEHRTEASGKIRDQVEQVLGETGVATKREVDELKSMIGDLAKKVEKLSKK
;
A
#
# COMPACT_ATOMS: atom_id res chain seq x y z
N MET A 1 -20.54 34.97 60.71
CA MET A 1 -20.42 33.52 60.39
C MET A 1 -21.16 33.17 59.10
N PHE A 2 -22.42 33.58 58.93
CA PHE A 2 -23.22 33.31 57.71
C PHE A 2 -22.65 33.93 56.42
N GLU A 3 -22.12 35.16 56.48
CA GLU A 3 -21.48 35.80 55.31
C GLU A 3 -20.22 35.06 54.84
N ALA A 4 -19.37 34.60 55.77
CA ALA A 4 -18.17 33.83 55.42
C ALA A 4 -18.53 32.52 54.70
N ILE A 5 -19.61 31.85 55.13
CA ILE A 5 -20.13 30.65 54.47
C ILE A 5 -20.68 30.98 53.07
N LYS A 6 -21.37 32.12 52.91
CA LYS A 6 -21.86 32.59 51.61
C LYS A 6 -20.71 32.90 50.63
N TYR A 7 -19.67 33.59 51.07
CA TYR A 7 -18.51 33.87 50.21
C TYR A 7 -17.73 32.60 49.86
N PHE A 8 -17.57 31.68 50.81
CA PHE A 8 -16.91 30.40 50.56
C PHE A 8 -17.69 29.54 49.55
N SER A 9 -19.02 29.48 49.66
CA SER A 9 -19.86 28.73 48.72
C SER A 9 -19.82 29.34 47.31
N VAL A 10 -19.85 30.67 47.17
CA VAL A 10 -19.67 31.33 45.87
C VAL A 10 -18.28 31.06 45.29
N PHE A 11 -17.23 31.06 46.11
CA PHE A 11 -15.88 30.71 45.66
C PHE A 11 -15.80 29.26 45.19
N ALA A 12 -16.37 28.33 45.94
CA ALA A 12 -16.39 26.91 45.59
C ALA A 12 -17.15 26.64 44.28
N PHE A 13 -18.26 27.32 44.05
CA PHE A 13 -19.00 27.24 42.78
C PHE A 13 -18.17 27.78 41.60
N ASN A 14 -17.59 28.97 41.72
CA ASN A 14 -16.73 29.52 40.66
C ASN A 14 -15.49 28.65 40.39
N ALA A 15 -14.94 28.01 41.43
CA ALA A 15 -13.84 27.06 41.27
C ALA A 15 -14.29 25.80 40.55
N ALA A 16 -15.49 25.29 40.85
CA ALA A 16 -16.07 24.13 40.17
C ALA A 16 -16.35 24.42 38.69
N ASP A 17 -16.97 25.56 38.37
CA ASP A 17 -17.25 25.97 36.99
C ASP A 17 -15.95 26.09 36.17
N LYS A 18 -14.92 26.72 36.74
CA LYS A 18 -13.60 26.80 36.07
C LYS A 18 -12.93 25.43 35.89
N MET A 19 -13.10 24.52 36.84
CA MET A 19 -12.59 23.15 36.71
C MET A 19 -13.32 22.39 35.60
N GLU A 20 -14.63 22.59 35.47
CA GLU A 20 -15.45 21.99 34.41
C GLU A 20 -15.07 22.52 33.03
N GLU A 21 -14.94 23.85 32.87
CA GLU A 21 -14.44 24.48 31.63
C GLU A 21 -13.06 23.92 31.25
N THR A 22 -12.14 23.86 32.21
CA THR A 22 -10.79 23.33 31.99
C THR A 22 -10.83 21.86 31.57
N ALA A 23 -11.71 21.06 32.18
CA ALA A 23 -11.88 19.65 31.84
C ALA A 23 -12.41 19.47 30.42
N HIS A 24 -13.35 20.31 29.98
CA HIS A 24 -13.84 20.34 28.60
C HIS A 24 -12.75 20.69 27.61
N GLU A 25 -11.95 21.74 27.87
CA GLU A 25 -10.82 22.09 27.02
C GLU A 25 -9.79 20.95 26.89
N PHE A 26 -9.52 20.22 27.99
CA PHE A 26 -8.64 19.06 27.95
C PHE A 26 -9.23 17.91 27.15
N ALA A 27 -10.54 17.69 27.23
CA ALA A 27 -11.24 16.66 26.47
C ALA A 27 -11.19 16.97 24.97
N ASP A 28 -11.44 18.23 24.59
CA ASP A 28 -11.41 18.68 23.20
C ASP A 28 -10.00 18.58 22.62
N LYS A 29 -8.98 19.10 23.33
CA LYS A 29 -7.56 18.93 22.92
C LYS A 29 -7.15 17.47 22.82
N ARG A 30 -7.69 16.59 23.66
CA ARG A 30 -7.41 15.15 23.58
C ARG A 30 -8.07 14.53 22.35
N ARG A 31 -9.27 14.97 22.01
CA ARG A 31 -9.98 14.52 20.81
C ARG A 31 -9.26 14.96 19.55
N GLU A 32 -8.85 16.22 19.46
CA GLU A 32 -8.06 16.75 18.33
C GLU A 32 -6.78 15.95 18.13
N ARG A 33 -5.98 15.73 19.19
CA ARG A 33 -4.77 14.90 19.10
C ARG A 33 -5.03 13.47 18.63
N MET A 34 -6.15 12.88 19.06
CA MET A 34 -6.52 11.52 18.64
C MET A 34 -6.97 11.47 17.17
N GLU A 35 -7.65 12.51 16.68
CA GLU A 35 -8.03 12.63 15.27
C GLU A 35 -6.79 12.83 14.38
N GLU A 36 -5.85 13.70 14.80
CA GLU A 36 -4.56 13.88 14.11
C GLU A 36 -3.75 12.58 14.09
N PHE A 37 -3.61 11.91 15.23
CA PHE A 37 -2.88 10.64 15.31
C PHE A 37 -3.49 9.56 14.40
N ARG A 38 -4.82 9.48 14.32
CA ARG A 38 -5.51 8.56 13.40
C ARG A 38 -5.23 8.90 11.94
N LYS A 39 -5.18 10.19 11.60
CA LYS A 39 -4.86 10.64 10.25
C LYS A 39 -3.41 10.29 9.90
N GLU A 40 -2.46 10.55 10.79
CA GLU A 40 -1.05 10.19 10.60
C GLU A 40 -0.86 8.67 10.45
N GLN A 41 -1.53 7.85 11.27
CA GLN A 41 -1.49 6.40 11.13
C GLN A 41 -1.98 5.95 9.75
N LYS A 42 -3.09 6.53 9.28
CA LYS A 42 -3.65 6.18 7.97
C LYS A 42 -2.70 6.57 6.84
N GLU A 43 -2.16 7.79 6.88
CA GLU A 43 -1.19 8.25 5.89
C GLU A 43 0.09 7.40 5.89
N MET A 44 0.56 6.98 7.06
CA MET A 44 1.72 6.09 7.17
C MET A 44 1.43 4.70 6.62
N ALA A 45 0.25 4.14 6.91
CA ALA A 45 -0.18 2.85 6.36
C ALA A 45 -0.27 2.90 4.83
N ASP A 46 -0.85 3.96 4.28
CA ASP A 46 -0.97 4.14 2.83
C ASP A 46 0.40 4.29 2.16
N LYS A 47 1.32 5.08 2.76
CA LYS A 47 2.71 5.20 2.27
C LYS A 47 3.46 3.87 2.30
N MET A 48 3.29 3.09 3.37
CA MET A 48 3.92 1.76 3.46
C MET A 48 3.37 0.82 2.39
N ARG A 49 2.04 0.79 2.19
CA ARG A 49 1.41 -0.04 1.17
C ARG A 49 1.90 0.33 -0.24
N ALA A 50 1.99 1.62 -0.55
CA ALA A 50 2.54 2.08 -1.82
C ALA A 50 3.99 1.62 -2.03
N LYS A 51 4.86 1.77 -1.01
CA LYS A 51 6.24 1.27 -1.08
C LYS A 51 6.33 -0.24 -1.25
N PHE A 52 5.46 -0.99 -0.59
CA PHE A 52 5.41 -2.45 -0.74
C PHE A 52 4.98 -2.86 -2.15
N ASP A 53 3.98 -2.20 -2.73
CA ASP A 53 3.53 -2.48 -4.09
C ASP A 53 4.60 -2.10 -5.13
N GLU A 54 5.31 -1.00 -4.92
CA GLU A 54 6.46 -0.59 -5.74
C GLU A 54 7.58 -1.64 -5.69
N HIS A 55 8.03 -2.02 -4.48
CA HIS A 55 9.06 -3.05 -4.31
C HIS A 55 8.62 -4.42 -4.84
N ARG A 56 7.34 -4.78 -4.71
CA ARG A 56 6.81 -6.03 -5.27
C ARG A 56 6.86 -6.02 -6.79
N THR A 57 6.55 -4.89 -7.42
CA THR A 57 6.59 -4.73 -8.87
C THR A 57 8.02 -4.78 -9.38
N GLU A 58 8.95 -4.07 -8.72
CA GLU A 58 10.38 -4.11 -9.03
C GLU A 58 10.97 -5.52 -8.84
N ALA A 59 10.64 -6.20 -7.74
CA ALA A 59 11.12 -7.55 -7.46
C ALA A 59 10.57 -8.54 -8.50
N SER A 60 9.29 -8.43 -8.86
CA SER A 60 8.69 -9.26 -9.90
C SER A 60 9.33 -9.03 -11.27
N GLY A 61 9.68 -7.78 -11.60
CA GLY A 61 10.41 -7.44 -12.82
C GLY A 61 11.81 -8.07 -12.82
N LYS A 62 12.59 -7.84 -11.76
CA LYS A 62 13.95 -8.40 -11.63
C LYS A 62 13.98 -9.92 -11.66
N ILE A 63 13.02 -10.58 -10.99
CA ILE A 63 12.90 -12.05 -11.01
C ILE A 63 12.57 -12.51 -12.43
N ARG A 64 11.66 -11.84 -13.13
CA ARG A 64 11.31 -12.18 -14.50
C ARG A 64 12.52 -12.04 -15.43
N ASP A 65 13.25 -10.94 -15.33
CA ASP A 65 14.44 -10.70 -16.15
C ASP A 65 15.53 -11.74 -15.88
N GLN A 66 15.75 -12.09 -14.60
CA GLN A 66 16.68 -13.15 -14.22
C GLN A 66 16.26 -14.52 -14.75
N VAL A 67 14.96 -14.83 -14.70
CA VAL A 67 14.42 -16.09 -15.25
C VAL A 67 14.56 -16.12 -16.77
N GLU A 68 14.24 -15.03 -17.47
CA GLU A 68 14.43 -14.93 -18.93
C GLU A 68 15.91 -15.06 -19.31
N GLN A 69 16.82 -14.45 -18.55
CA GLN A 69 18.27 -14.58 -18.76
C GLN A 69 18.75 -16.02 -18.56
N VAL A 70 18.36 -16.68 -17.46
CA VAL A 70 18.75 -18.08 -17.20
C VAL A 70 18.16 -19.01 -18.25
N LEU A 71 16.93 -18.80 -18.70
CA LEU A 71 16.32 -19.59 -19.78
C LEU A 71 17.08 -19.42 -21.11
N GLY A 72 17.53 -18.19 -21.42
CA GLY A 72 18.39 -17.91 -22.57
C GLY A 72 19.76 -18.59 -22.46
N GLU A 73 20.40 -18.51 -21.30
CA GLU A 73 21.73 -19.11 -21.06
C GLU A 73 21.68 -20.66 -21.02
N THR A 74 20.59 -21.25 -20.55
CA THR A 74 20.39 -22.71 -20.50
C THR A 74 19.89 -23.31 -21.81
N GLY A 75 19.66 -22.48 -22.85
CA GLY A 75 19.19 -22.94 -24.15
C GLY A 75 17.78 -23.54 -24.13
N VAL A 76 16.98 -23.20 -23.11
CA VAL A 76 15.60 -23.67 -22.99
C VAL A 76 14.73 -22.76 -23.85
N ALA A 77 14.28 -23.29 -25.00
CA ALA A 77 13.42 -22.57 -25.92
C ALA A 77 12.14 -22.09 -25.21
N THR A 78 11.89 -20.79 -25.28
CA THR A 78 10.67 -20.18 -24.76
C THR A 78 9.46 -20.62 -25.58
N LYS A 79 8.26 -20.58 -24.99
CA LYS A 79 7.02 -20.95 -25.72
C LYS A 79 6.86 -20.21 -27.05
N ARG A 80 7.29 -18.95 -27.11
CA ARG A 80 7.27 -18.13 -28.34
C ARG A 80 8.17 -18.71 -29.43
N GLU A 81 9.41 -19.04 -29.09
CA GLU A 81 10.36 -19.63 -30.04
C GLU A 81 9.90 -21.00 -30.52
N VAL A 82 9.27 -21.80 -29.65
CA VAL A 82 8.67 -23.09 -30.01
C VAL A 82 7.50 -22.92 -31.00
N ASP A 83 6.66 -21.91 -30.81
CA ASP A 83 5.54 -21.63 -31.71
C ASP A 83 6.01 -21.09 -33.07
N GLU A 84 7.05 -20.24 -33.09
CA GLU A 84 7.69 -19.80 -34.34
C GLU A 84 8.33 -20.97 -35.09
N LEU A 85 9.04 -21.86 -34.38
CA LEU A 85 9.59 -23.10 -34.95
C LEU A 85 8.50 -23.97 -35.57
N LYS A 86 7.36 -24.14 -34.89
CA LYS A 86 6.20 -24.86 -35.44
C LYS A 86 5.68 -24.22 -36.72
N SER A 87 5.58 -22.90 -36.77
CA SER A 87 5.14 -22.19 -37.96
C SER A 87 6.11 -22.41 -39.13
N MET A 88 7.41 -22.27 -38.88
CA MET A 88 8.44 -22.49 -39.90
C MET A 88 8.43 -23.94 -40.42
N ILE A 89 8.27 -24.93 -39.53
CA ILE A 89 8.13 -26.34 -39.90
C ILE A 89 6.88 -26.56 -40.77
N GLY A 90 5.75 -25.95 -40.41
CA GLY A 90 4.52 -26.03 -41.18
C GLY A 90 4.66 -25.45 -42.59
N ASP A 91 5.35 -24.33 -42.73
CA ASP A 91 5.62 -23.72 -44.03
C ASP A 91 6.63 -24.51 -44.86
N LEU A 92 7.63 -25.12 -44.21
CA LEU A 92 8.56 -26.02 -44.87
C LEU A 92 7.84 -27.26 -45.41
N ALA A 93 6.96 -27.87 -44.61
CA ALA A 93 6.17 -29.03 -45.00
C ALA A 93 5.31 -28.72 -46.24
N LYS A 94 4.64 -27.56 -46.26
CA LYS A 94 3.87 -27.11 -47.43
C LYS A 94 4.73 -26.89 -48.67
N LYS A 95 5.96 -26.37 -48.52
CA LYS A 95 6.90 -26.20 -49.64
C LYS A 95 7.39 -27.55 -50.18
N VAL A 96 7.70 -28.51 -49.30
CA VAL A 96 8.12 -29.86 -49.68
C VAL A 96 6.97 -30.60 -50.40
N GLU A 97 5.74 -30.51 -49.91
CA GLU A 97 4.58 -31.10 -50.61
C GLU A 97 4.37 -30.50 -52.00
N LYS A 98 4.54 -29.18 -52.17
CA LYS A 98 4.46 -28.53 -53.48
C LYS A 98 5.56 -28.99 -54.44
N LEU A 99 6.75 -29.28 -53.93
CA LEU A 99 7.86 -29.82 -54.72
C LEU A 99 7.67 -31.31 -55.06
N SER A 100 7.07 -32.09 -54.15
CA SER A 100 6.75 -33.50 -54.33
C SER A 100 5.61 -33.77 -55.31
N LYS A 101 4.75 -32.77 -55.60
CA LYS A 101 3.63 -32.86 -56.54
C LYS A 101 3.97 -32.33 -57.94
N LYS A 102 5.25 -32.00 -58.21
CA LYS A 102 5.83 -31.78 -59.53
C LYS A 102 6.58 -33.03 -59.97
#